data_AF-A0A3A6PMA4-F1
#
_entry.id   AF-A0A3A6PMA4-F1
#
_cell.length_a   1.000
_cell.length_b   1.000
_cell.length_c   1.000
_cell.angle_alpha   90.00
_cell.angle_beta   90.00
_cell.angle_gamma   90.00
#
_symmetry.space_group_name_H-M   'P 1'
#
loop_
_entity.id
_entity.type
_entity.pdbx_description
1 polymer ?
#
loop_
_entity_poly.entity_id
_entity_poly.type
_entity_poly.pdbx_seq_one_letter_code
_entity_poly.pdbx_strand_id
1 'polypeptide(L)'
;MSPTHISLERSEDGGVWLVRDEDTGVATEGETRQHALEMLDEAVAAYNGAGREPTDKELREVGIDPEQNTSGSLEDSEIFE
;
A
#
# COMPACT_ATOMS: atom_id res chain seq x y z
N MET A 1 -6.65 -12.26 -1.64
CA MET A 1 -5.97 -13.35 -2.39
C MET A 1 -4.50 -13.30 -1.99
N SER A 2 -3.80 -14.42 -1.89
CA SER A 2 -2.36 -14.38 -1.56
C SER A 2 -1.53 -14.11 -2.82
N PRO A 3 -0.44 -13.31 -2.72
CA PRO A 3 0.41 -13.00 -3.86
C PRO A 3 1.07 -14.25 -4.43
N THR A 4 1.10 -14.38 -5.77
CA THR A 4 1.59 -15.60 -6.44
C THR A 4 2.73 -15.32 -7.43
N HIS A 5 2.73 -14.16 -8.12
CA HIS A 5 3.86 -13.70 -8.92
C HIS A 5 4.54 -12.51 -8.23
N ILE A 6 5.72 -12.75 -7.68
CA ILE A 6 6.43 -11.75 -6.87
C ILE A 6 7.80 -11.44 -7.47
N SER A 7 8.05 -10.16 -7.71
CA SER A 7 9.39 -9.62 -8.03
C SER A 7 10.09 -9.16 -6.76
N LEU A 8 11.40 -9.39 -6.69
CA LEU A 8 12.23 -8.94 -5.57
C LEU A 8 13.49 -8.28 -6.10
N GLU A 9 13.77 -7.08 -5.60
CA GLU A 9 14.96 -6.32 -5.90
C GLU A 9 15.61 -5.82 -4.61
N ARG A 10 16.93 -5.73 -4.60
CA ARG A 10 17.66 -5.04 -3.54
C ARG A 10 17.94 -3.63 -4.01
N SER A 11 17.68 -2.63 -3.17
CA SER A 11 17.93 -1.24 -3.52
C SER A 11 19.40 -1.00 -3.92
N GLU A 12 19.66 0.04 -4.70
CA GLU A 12 21.00 0.34 -5.22
C GLU A 12 22.05 0.50 -4.12
N ASP A 13 21.67 1.13 -3.00
CA ASP A 13 22.52 1.27 -1.79
C ASP A 13 22.57 -0.01 -0.94
N GLY A 14 21.72 -0.98 -1.23
CA GLY A 14 21.68 -2.27 -0.55
C GLY A 14 20.96 -2.25 0.81
N GLY A 15 20.42 -1.11 1.22
CA GLY A 15 19.77 -0.92 2.53
C GLY A 15 18.41 -1.58 2.70
N VAL A 16 17.67 -1.81 1.61
CA VAL A 16 16.32 -2.38 1.67
C VAL A 16 16.07 -3.40 0.56
N TRP A 17 15.07 -4.25 0.79
CA TRP A 17 14.43 -5.10 -0.20
C TRP A 17 13.16 -4.44 -0.68
N LEU A 18 13.01 -4.30 -2.00
CA LEU A 18 11.77 -3.96 -2.66
C LEU A 18 11.10 -5.24 -3.14
N VAL A 19 9.84 -5.42 -2.79
CA VAL A 19 9.05 -6.60 -3.13
C VAL A 19 7.75 -6.13 -3.77
N ARG A 20 7.37 -6.74 -4.88
CA ARG A 20 6.17 -6.38 -5.64
C ARG A 20 5.39 -7.63 -6.02
N ASP A 21 4.08 -7.62 -5.77
CA ASP A 21 3.15 -8.53 -6.41
C ASP A 21 2.80 -8.00 -7.80
N GLU A 22 3.14 -8.75 -8.83
CA GLU A 22 2.98 -8.32 -10.23
C GLU A 22 1.53 -8.34 -10.70
N ASP A 23 0.69 -9.18 -10.08
CA ASP A 23 -0.71 -9.34 -10.46
C ASP A 23 -1.57 -8.13 -10.02
N THR A 24 -1.30 -7.57 -8.83
CA THR A 24 -2.00 -6.40 -8.27
C THR A 24 -1.22 -5.09 -8.42
N GLY A 25 0.09 -5.19 -8.63
CA GLY A 25 1.01 -4.05 -8.63
C GLY A 25 1.33 -3.49 -7.24
N VAL A 26 0.84 -4.11 -6.17
CA VAL A 26 1.16 -3.73 -4.78
C VAL A 26 2.63 -4.00 -4.53
N ALA A 27 3.31 -3.03 -3.90
CA ALA A 27 4.72 -3.15 -3.56
C ALA A 27 4.95 -2.72 -2.11
N THR A 28 5.95 -3.33 -1.48
CA THR A 28 6.40 -3.07 -0.12
C THR A 28 7.92 -3.02 -0.07
N GLU A 29 8.44 -2.38 0.97
CA GLU A 29 9.86 -2.36 1.27
C GLU A 29 10.16 -2.89 2.68
N GLY A 30 11.38 -3.35 2.91
CA GLY A 30 11.83 -3.73 4.24
C GLY A 30 13.34 -3.92 4.32
N GLU A 31 13.91 -3.67 5.50
CA GLU A 31 15.35 -3.84 5.76
C GLU A 31 15.83 -5.28 5.53
N THR A 32 14.91 -6.24 5.65
CA THR A 32 15.17 -7.65 5.33
C THR A 32 14.18 -8.15 4.30
N ARG A 33 14.62 -9.13 3.52
CA ARG A 33 13.77 -9.81 2.52
C ARG A 33 12.50 -10.38 3.15
N GLN A 34 12.64 -10.97 4.33
CA GLN A 34 11.52 -11.59 5.03
C GLN A 34 10.51 -10.55 5.49
N HIS A 35 10.98 -9.46 6.11
CA HIS A 35 10.10 -8.39 6.55
C HIS A 35 9.35 -7.76 5.37
N ALA A 36 10.02 -7.52 4.23
CA ALA A 36 9.37 -6.99 3.03
C ALA A 36 8.28 -7.92 2.48
N LEU A 37 8.50 -9.25 2.51
CA LEU A 37 7.52 -10.25 2.11
C LEU A 37 6.33 -10.34 3.09
N GLU A 38 6.58 -10.29 4.40
CA GLU A 38 5.51 -10.28 5.42
C GLU A 38 4.61 -9.05 5.25
N MET A 39 5.21 -7.88 5.03
CA MET A 39 4.47 -6.66 4.71
C MET A 39 3.68 -6.80 3.41
N LEU A 40 4.21 -7.50 2.40
CA LEU A 40 3.52 -7.69 1.13
C LEU A 40 2.23 -8.49 1.31
N ASP A 41 2.25 -9.56 2.11
CA ASP A 41 1.04 -10.35 2.38
C ASP A 41 -0.07 -9.50 3.01
N GLU A 42 0.27 -8.66 4.00
CA GLU A 42 -0.69 -7.74 4.61
C GLU A 42 -1.18 -6.66 3.64
N ALA A 43 -0.28 -6.07 2.86
CA ALA A 43 -0.63 -5.03 1.90
C ALA A 43 -1.53 -5.55 0.78
N VAL A 44 -1.27 -6.75 0.26
CA VAL A 44 -2.14 -7.39 -0.74
C VAL A 44 -3.48 -7.75 -0.11
N ALA A 45 -3.53 -8.23 1.14
CA ALA A 45 -4.79 -8.44 1.83
C ALA A 45 -5.60 -7.15 1.95
N ALA A 46 -4.95 -6.04 2.35
CA ALA A 46 -5.58 -4.72 2.46
C ALA A 46 -6.08 -4.20 1.11
N TYR A 47 -5.30 -4.35 0.04
CA TYR A 47 -5.71 -4.02 -1.33
C TYR A 47 -6.98 -4.79 -1.74
N ASN A 48 -7.11 -6.03 -1.28
CA ASN A 48 -8.31 -6.86 -1.50
C ASN A 48 -9.45 -6.56 -0.50
N GLY A 49 -9.38 -5.46 0.26
CA GLY A 49 -10.42 -5.01 1.18
C GLY A 49 -10.35 -5.58 2.60
N ALA A 50 -9.21 -6.16 3.01
CA ALA A 50 -8.99 -6.48 4.42
C ALA A 50 -8.82 -5.22 5.27
N GLY A 51 -9.16 -5.31 6.56
CA GLY A 51 -9.11 -4.19 7.50
C GLY A 51 -10.48 -3.57 7.74
N ARG A 52 -10.50 -2.30 8.14
CA ARG A 52 -11.72 -1.52 8.31
C ARG A 52 -11.49 -0.08 7.88
N GLU A 53 -12.57 0.58 7.49
CA GLU A 53 -12.54 2.02 7.31
C GLU A 53 -12.28 2.73 8.65
N PRO A 54 -11.53 3.85 8.63
CA PRO A 54 -11.37 4.71 9.80
C PRO A 54 -12.73 5.31 10.19
N THR A 55 -12.94 5.55 11.48
CA THR A 55 -14.14 6.26 11.94
C THR A 55 -13.98 7.77 11.81
N ASP A 56 -15.08 8.51 11.66
CA ASP A 56 -15.09 9.98 11.65
C ASP A 56 -14.32 10.59 12.84
N LYS A 57 -14.38 9.94 14.01
CA LYS A 57 -13.68 10.41 15.21
C LYS A 57 -12.16 10.30 15.04
N GLU A 58 -11.69 9.17 14.52
CA GLU A 58 -10.25 8.93 14.29
C GLU A 58 -9.69 9.89 13.25
N LEU A 59 -10.44 10.15 12.17
CA LEU A 59 -10.06 11.14 11.16
C LEU A 59 -9.94 12.54 11.76
N ARG A 60 -10.94 12.98 12.53
CA ARG A 60 -10.93 14.30 13.17
C ARG A 60 -9.80 14.44 14.20
N GLU A 61 -9.42 13.36 14.89
CA GLU A 61 -8.32 13.37 15.86
C GLU A 61 -6.96 13.68 15.20
N VAL A 62 -6.76 13.24 13.95
CA VAL A 62 -5.56 13.54 13.16
C VAL A 62 -5.72 14.76 12.25
N GLY A 63 -6.81 15.52 12.39
CA GLY A 63 -7.06 16.76 11.64
C GLY A 63 -7.59 16.56 10.23
N ILE A 64 -8.13 15.38 9.91
CA ILE A 64 -8.74 15.07 8.61
C ILE A 64 -10.27 15.26 8.72
N ASP A 65 -10.84 16.02 7.79
CA ASP A 65 -12.29 16.15 7.66
C ASP A 65 -12.90 14.89 7.00
N PRO A 66 -13.89 14.21 7.62
CA PRO A 66 -14.46 12.98 7.07
C PRO A 66 -15.14 13.17 5.71
N GLU A 67 -15.73 14.34 5.43
CA GLU A 67 -16.40 14.59 4.15
C GLU A 67 -15.39 14.82 3.02
N GLN A 68 -14.15 15.18 3.35
CA GLN A 68 -13.04 15.32 2.40
C GLN A 68 -12.17 14.05 2.28
N ASN A 69 -12.37 13.03 3.12
CA ASN A 69 -11.61 11.78 3.07
C ASN A 69 -12.21 10.77 2.06
N THR A 70 -12.36 11.19 0.81
CA THR A 70 -12.89 10.36 -0.27
C THR A 70 -11.82 10.13 -1.33
N SER A 71 -11.80 8.93 -1.92
CA SER A 71 -10.92 8.67 -3.07
C SER A 71 -11.57 9.23 -4.34
N GLY A 72 -10.94 10.24 -4.95
CA GLY A 72 -11.34 10.75 -6.26
C GLY A 72 -10.98 9.77 -7.39
N SER A 73 -11.44 10.06 -8.62
CA SER A 73 -11.00 9.32 -9.81
C SER A 73 -9.64 9.82 -10.29
N LEU A 74 -8.77 8.90 -10.74
CA LEU A 74 -7.50 9.26 -11.37
C LEU A 74 -7.71 10.11 -12.64
N GLU A 75 -8.81 9.88 -13.37
CA GLU A 75 -9.17 10.64 -14.58
C GLU A 75 -9.52 12.11 -14.28
N ASP A 76 -9.90 12.42 -13.04
CA ASP A 76 -10.25 13.77 -12.57
C ASP A 76 -9.06 14.46 -11.88
N SER A 77 -7.90 13.79 -11.82
CA SER A 77 -6.74 14.28 -11.09
C SER A 77 -5.93 15.30 -11.91
N GLU A 78 -5.97 16.57 -11.52
CA GLU A 78 -5.16 17.65 -12.11
C GLU A 78 -3.64 17.42 -12.00
N ILE A 79 -3.21 16.51 -11.13
CA ILE A 79 -1.80 16.19 -10.87
C ILE A 79 -1.20 15.27 -11.95
N PHE A 80 -2.03 14.41 -12.57
CA PHE A 80 -1.58 13.32 -13.44
C PHE A 80 -2.14 13.45 -14.88
N GLU A 81 -2.23 14.68 -15.39
CA GLU A 81 -2.59 15.00 -16.79
C GLU A 81 -1.44 14.74 -17.79
#